data_AF-A0A3D3GPC6-F1
#
_entry.id   AF-A0A3D3GPC6-F1
#
_cell.length_a   1.000
_cell.length_b   1.000
_cell.length_c   1.000
_cell.angle_alpha   90.00
_cell.angle_beta   90.00
_cell.angle_gamma   90.00
#
_symmetry.space_group_name_H-M   'P 1'
#
loop_
_entity.id
_entity.type
_entity.pdbx_description
1 polymer ?
#
loop_
_entity_poly.entity_id
_entity_poly.type
_entity_poly.pdbx_seq_one_letter_code
_entity_poly.pdbx_strand_id
1 'polypeptide(L)'
;MADALTMKKPFDSHVHLRRGATLKAVTPYTTERFWGGIIMPNTEPPIETVEGAAEYKKEILAAVPSGETFEPLMTFYLTKNLTPAEIERGLSGESGTRIYAVKSYPSGATTNS
;
A
#
# COMPACT_ATOMS: atom_id res chain seq x y z
N MET A 1 1.64 30.59 -23.95
CA MET A 1 1.98 29.37 -23.18
C MET A 1 0.83 29.11 -22.22
N ALA A 2 0.58 27.86 -21.84
CA ALA A 2 -0.45 27.57 -20.84
C ALA A 2 0.20 27.66 -19.45
N ASP A 3 -0.29 28.56 -18.61
CA ASP A 3 0.26 28.80 -17.27
C ASP A 3 -0.28 27.82 -16.21
N ALA A 4 -1.22 26.95 -16.60
CA ALA A 4 -1.81 25.93 -15.75
C ALA A 4 -2.28 24.70 -16.55
N LEU A 5 -2.25 23.54 -15.90
CA LEU A 5 -2.84 22.29 -16.38
C LEU A 5 -3.82 21.75 -15.34
N THR A 6 -5.08 21.62 -15.72
CA THR A 6 -6.10 20.98 -14.88
C THR A 6 -6.22 19.51 -15.27
N MET A 7 -6.13 18.61 -14.28
CA MET A 7 -6.34 17.18 -14.46
C MET A 7 -7.10 16.59 -13.28
N LYS A 8 -7.71 15.41 -13.48
CA LYS A 8 -8.25 14.62 -12.38
C LYS A 8 -7.13 14.29 -11.40
N LYS A 9 -7.46 14.18 -10.11
CA LYS A 9 -6.48 13.75 -9.10
C LYS A 9 -5.85 12.42 -9.57
N PRO A 10 -4.53 12.31 -9.64
CA PRO A 10 -3.86 11.11 -10.16
C PRO A 10 -3.91 9.94 -9.16
N PHE A 11 -3.50 8.76 -9.66
CA PHE A 11 -3.30 7.54 -8.88
C PHE A 11 -1.81 7.20 -8.85
N ASP A 12 -1.27 6.80 -7.70
CA ASP A 12 0.12 6.35 -7.58
C ASP A 12 0.20 4.82 -7.72
N SER A 13 0.72 4.34 -8.84
CA SER A 13 0.79 2.90 -9.12
C SER A 13 1.89 2.16 -8.36
N HIS A 14 2.74 2.85 -7.58
CA HIS A 14 3.81 2.20 -6.81
C HIS A 14 4.31 3.11 -5.67
N VAL A 15 3.77 2.94 -4.46
CA VAL A 15 4.15 3.77 -3.30
C VAL A 15 4.67 2.98 -2.11
N HIS A 16 5.67 3.54 -1.42
CA HIS A 16 6.23 3.03 -0.17
C HIS A 16 5.92 3.99 0.97
N LEU A 17 4.99 3.63 1.84
CA LEU A 17 4.62 4.47 3.00
C LEU A 17 5.37 4.11 4.29
N ARG A 18 6.06 2.95 4.33
CA ARG A 18 6.80 2.46 5.51
C ARG A 18 5.86 2.31 6.73
N ARG A 19 6.39 2.26 7.95
CA ARG A 19 5.60 2.17 9.20
C ARG A 19 6.02 3.22 10.22
N GLY A 20 5.24 3.34 11.29
CA GLY A 20 5.58 4.14 12.47
C GLY A 20 5.74 5.63 12.18
N ALA A 21 6.83 6.23 12.68
CA ALA A 21 7.11 7.66 12.49
C ALA A 21 7.28 8.04 11.01
N THR A 22 7.89 7.17 10.21
CA THR A 22 8.09 7.44 8.78
C THR A 22 6.76 7.47 8.05
N LEU A 23 5.86 6.52 8.33
CA LEU A 23 4.50 6.52 7.79
C LEU A 23 3.80 7.85 8.04
N LYS A 24 3.80 8.32 9.29
CA LYS A 24 3.18 9.61 9.65
C LYS A 24 3.80 10.80 8.94
N ALA A 25 5.11 10.76 8.70
CA ALA A 25 5.83 11.84 8.03
C ALA A 25 5.57 11.87 6.51
N VAL A 26 5.44 10.71 5.85
CA VAL A 26 5.35 10.64 4.38
C VAL A 26 3.91 10.63 3.84
N THR A 27 2.95 10.07 4.58
CA THR A 27 1.55 9.95 4.13
C THR A 27 0.95 11.28 3.63
N PRO A 28 1.10 12.43 4.34
CA PRO A 28 0.51 13.70 3.89
C PRO A 28 0.94 14.12 2.48
N TYR A 29 2.19 13.87 2.10
CA TYR A 29 2.70 14.23 0.78
C TYR A 29 2.08 13.39 -0.34
N THR A 30 1.78 12.12 -0.06
CA THR A 30 1.08 11.23 -1.00
C THR A 30 -0.40 11.60 -1.10
N THR A 31 -1.08 11.80 0.03
CA THR A 31 -2.54 12.01 0.07
C THR A 31 -2.94 13.37 -0.48
N GLU A 32 -2.08 14.38 -0.38
CA GLU A 32 -2.29 15.69 -1.01
C GLU A 32 -2.42 15.55 -2.54
N ARG A 33 -1.60 14.69 -3.16
CA ARG A 33 -1.42 14.59 -4.61
C ARG A 33 -2.25 13.49 -5.26
N PHE A 34 -2.43 12.35 -4.59
CA PHE A 34 -3.03 11.16 -5.17
C PHE A 34 -4.33 10.79 -4.46
N TRP A 35 -5.33 10.31 -5.19
CA TRP A 35 -6.57 9.82 -4.56
C TRP A 35 -6.40 8.43 -3.95
N GLY A 36 -5.39 7.68 -4.39
CA GLY A 36 -5.10 6.34 -3.93
C GLY A 36 -3.76 5.86 -4.45
N GLY A 37 -3.32 4.69 -3.99
CA GLY A 37 -2.11 4.09 -4.51
C GLY A 37 -1.96 2.60 -4.25
N ILE A 38 -1.16 1.92 -5.08
CA ILE A 38 -0.72 0.54 -4.86
C ILE A 38 0.37 0.54 -3.78
N ILE A 39 0.03 0.01 -2.62
CA ILE A 39 0.91 0.00 -1.45
C ILE A 39 1.89 -1.16 -1.55
N MET A 40 3.18 -0.85 -1.54
CA MET A 40 4.24 -1.85 -1.60
C MET A 40 4.37 -2.62 -0.27
N PRO A 41 4.61 -3.96 -0.30
CA PRO A 41 4.47 -4.84 0.85
C PRO A 41 5.79 -5.18 1.56
N ASN A 42 6.92 -4.61 1.14
CA ASN A 42 8.25 -4.83 1.74
C ASN A 42 8.46 -4.00 3.02
N THR A 43 7.46 -4.05 3.92
CA THR A 43 7.60 -3.60 5.31
C THR A 43 8.43 -4.62 6.11
N GLU A 44 8.67 -4.32 7.38
CA GLU A 44 9.28 -5.25 8.32
C GLU A 44 8.30 -5.46 9.50
N PRO A 45 7.70 -6.67 9.64
CA PRO A 45 7.77 -7.82 8.72
C PRO A 45 7.10 -7.56 7.35
N PRO A 46 7.42 -8.36 6.30
CA PRO A 46 6.76 -8.22 4.99
C PRO A 46 5.26 -8.56 5.08
N ILE A 47 4.45 -7.93 4.23
CA ILE A 47 3.02 -8.20 4.18
C ILE A 47 2.75 -9.46 3.35
N GLU A 48 2.53 -10.58 4.02
CA GLU A 48 2.26 -11.89 3.40
C GLU A 48 0.96 -12.55 3.87
N THR A 49 0.18 -11.87 4.71
CA THR A 49 -1.13 -12.34 5.22
C THR A 49 -2.20 -11.26 5.08
N VAL A 50 -3.46 -11.67 4.95
CA VAL A 50 -4.61 -10.76 4.87
C VAL A 50 -4.71 -9.91 6.14
N GLU A 51 -4.47 -10.50 7.31
CA GLU A 51 -4.42 -9.78 8.58
C GLU A 51 -3.35 -8.69 8.60
N GLY A 52 -2.14 -9.01 8.15
CA GLY A 52 -1.05 -8.04 8.09
C GLY A 52 -1.36 -6.88 7.14
N ALA A 53 -2.01 -7.18 6.01
CA ALA A 53 -2.48 -6.16 5.08
C ALA A 53 -3.60 -5.28 5.68
N ALA A 54 -4.55 -5.89 6.40
CA ALA A 54 -5.65 -5.16 7.04
C ALA A 54 -5.16 -4.24 8.16
N GLU A 55 -4.25 -4.73 9.00
CA GLU A 55 -3.61 -3.94 10.05
C GLU A 55 -2.84 -2.77 9.44
N TYR A 56 -2.02 -3.03 8.42
CA TYR A 56 -1.25 -1.97 7.77
C TYR A 56 -2.15 -0.96 7.04
N LYS A 57 -3.23 -1.40 6.39
CA LYS A 57 -4.24 -0.50 5.81
C LYS A 57 -4.83 0.42 6.87
N LYS A 58 -5.17 -0.10 8.05
CA LYS A 58 -5.67 0.70 9.17
C LYS A 58 -4.64 1.72 9.67
N GLU A 59 -3.37 1.33 9.79
CA GLU A 59 -2.29 2.27 10.14
C GLU A 59 -2.14 3.40 9.12
N ILE A 60 -2.19 3.08 7.82
CA ILE A 60 -2.13 4.07 6.74
C ILE A 60 -3.30 5.04 6.84
N LEU A 61 -4.53 4.53 6.96
CA LEU A 61 -5.74 5.36 7.06
C LEU A 61 -5.72 6.25 8.31
N ALA A 62 -5.16 5.77 9.43
CA ALA A 62 -4.98 6.58 10.63
C ALA A 62 -3.90 7.69 10.49
N ALA A 63 -3.01 7.57 9.50
CA ALA A 63 -2.00 8.58 9.19
C ALA A 63 -2.47 9.60 8.12
N VAL A 64 -3.65 9.42 7.52
CA VAL A 64 -4.22 10.37 6.55
C VAL A 64 -4.66 11.64 7.29
N PRO A 65 -4.26 12.85 6.84
CA PRO A 65 -4.69 14.10 7.45
C PRO A 65 -6.21 14.27 7.45
N SER A 66 -6.74 14.95 8.48
CA SER A 66 -8.18 15.24 8.55
C SER A 66 -8.62 16.09 7.35
N GLY A 67 -9.73 15.70 6.72
CA GLY A 67 -10.27 16.36 5.53
C GLY A 67 -9.71 15.82 4.21
N GLU A 68 -8.71 14.95 4.24
CA GLU A 68 -8.21 14.25 3.06
C GLU A 68 -8.83 12.86 2.90
N THR A 69 -8.87 12.39 1.65
CA THR A 69 -9.28 11.03 1.31
C THR A 69 -8.15 10.34 0.56
N PHE A 70 -7.93 9.08 0.91
CA PHE A 70 -6.93 8.24 0.28
C PHE A 70 -7.37 6.77 0.28
N GLU A 71 -7.29 6.12 -0.88
CA GLU A 71 -7.58 4.69 -1.03
C GLU A 71 -6.27 3.88 -1.15
N PRO A 72 -5.81 3.24 -0.06
CA PRO A 72 -4.67 2.33 -0.11
C PRO A 72 -5.11 0.96 -0.68
N LEU A 73 -4.58 0.64 -1.86
CA LEU A 73 -4.75 -0.66 -2.51
C LEU A 73 -3.62 -1.59 -2.09
N MET A 74 -3.92 -2.49 -1.15
CA MET A 74 -2.92 -3.36 -0.52
C MET A 74 -2.41 -4.45 -1.47
N THR A 75 -1.16 -4.86 -1.27
CA THR A 75 -0.52 -5.94 -2.03
C THR A 75 0.14 -6.95 -1.10
N PHE A 76 0.41 -8.14 -1.61
CA PHE A 76 1.26 -9.13 -0.93
C PHE A 76 2.68 -9.11 -1.43
N TYR A 77 3.62 -9.42 -0.53
CA TYR A 77 4.97 -9.79 -0.88
C TYR A 77 4.97 -11.26 -1.32
N LEU A 78 5.52 -11.56 -2.50
CA LEU A 78 5.84 -12.94 -2.91
C LEU A 78 7.01 -13.52 -2.08
N THR A 79 6.69 -14.25 -1.01
CA THR A 79 7.66 -14.96 -0.17
C THR A 79 7.50 -16.48 -0.31
N LYS A 80 8.36 -17.26 0.36
CA LYS A 80 8.18 -18.71 0.47
C LYS A 80 6.99 -19.12 1.35
N ASN A 81 6.48 -18.21 2.18
CA ASN A 81 5.39 -18.45 3.11
C ASN A 81 4.02 -18.09 2.50
N LEU A 82 3.98 -17.24 1.47
CA LEU A 82 2.74 -16.85 0.81
C LEU A 82 2.12 -18.08 0.12
N THR A 83 0.95 -18.50 0.58
CA THR A 83 0.24 -19.66 0.04
C THR A 83 -0.82 -19.26 -1.00
N PRO A 84 -1.16 -20.14 -1.96
CA PRO A 84 -2.28 -19.91 -2.88
C PRO A 84 -3.61 -19.64 -2.15
N ALA A 85 -3.89 -20.34 -1.06
CA ALA A 85 -5.08 -20.13 -0.24
C ALA A 85 -5.15 -18.71 0.33
N GLU A 86 -4.00 -18.16 0.76
CA GLU A 86 -3.94 -16.79 1.25
C GLU A 86 -4.16 -15.76 0.13
N ILE A 87 -3.69 -16.04 -1.09
CA ILE A 87 -3.96 -15.22 -2.28
C ILE A 87 -5.46 -15.21 -2.61
N GLU A 88 -6.11 -16.38 -2.62
CA GLU A 88 -7.55 -16.49 -2.88
C GLU A 88 -8.38 -15.74 -1.83
N ARG A 89 -8.01 -15.91 -0.56
CA ARG A 89 -8.63 -15.21 0.58
C ARG A 89 -8.42 -13.70 0.50
N GLY A 90 -7.24 -13.25 0.12
CA GLY A 90 -6.94 -11.83 -0.11
C GLY A 90 -7.72 -11.25 -1.29
N LEU A 91 -7.90 -12.02 -2.36
CA LEU A 91 -8.67 -11.61 -3.53
C LEU A 91 -10.17 -11.47 -3.22
N SER A 92 -10.74 -12.36 -2.39
CA SER A 92 -12.16 -12.31 -2.01
C SER A 92 -12.49 -11.06 -1.21
N GLY A 93 -11.56 -10.58 -0.37
CA GLY A 93 -11.75 -9.42 0.48
C GLY A 93 -12.73 -9.66 1.64
N GLU A 94 -13.21 -10.89 1.84
CA GLU A 94 -14.20 -11.25 2.88
C GLU A 94 -13.69 -10.98 4.29
N SER A 95 -12.37 -11.01 4.48
CA SER A 95 -11.73 -10.65 5.76
C SER A 95 -11.61 -9.13 5.99
N GLY A 96 -12.29 -8.31 5.18
CA GLY A 96 -12.37 -6.85 5.33
C GLY A 96 -11.27 -6.05 4.63
N THR A 97 -10.27 -6.71 4.03
CA THR A 97 -9.26 -6.06 3.19
C THR A 97 -9.01 -6.90 1.95
N ARG A 98 -9.22 -6.28 0.77
CA ARG A 98 -8.92 -6.87 -0.52
C ARG A 98 -7.46 -6.62 -0.91
N ILE A 99 -6.82 -7.65 -1.48
CA ILE A 99 -5.48 -7.59 -2.05
C ILE A 99 -5.58 -7.44 -3.56
N TYR A 100 -4.86 -6.47 -4.12
CA TYR A 100 -4.97 -6.09 -5.53
C TYR A 100 -3.84 -6.65 -6.40
N ALA A 101 -2.70 -7.01 -5.80
CA ALA A 101 -1.56 -7.56 -6.52
C ALA A 101 -0.62 -8.34 -5.59
N VAL A 102 0.26 -9.12 -6.19
CA VAL A 102 1.42 -9.74 -5.53
C VAL A 102 2.69 -9.14 -6.13
N LYS A 103 3.58 -8.63 -5.28
CA LYS A 103 4.84 -8.02 -5.66
C LYS A 103 6.00 -8.96 -5.37
N SER A 104 6.79 -9.25 -6.40
CA SER A 104 8.06 -9.97 -6.28
C SER A 104 9.23 -9.01 -6.11
N TYR A 105 10.17 -9.40 -5.26
CA TYR A 105 11.47 -8.74 -5.07
C TYR A 105 12.56 -9.81 -5.16
N PRO A 106 13.55 -9.68 -6.07
CA PRO A 106 14.69 -10.58 -6.08
C PRO A 106 15.48 -10.47 -4.77
N SER A 107 15.89 -11.61 -4.21
CA SER A 107 16.56 -11.66 -2.90
C SER A 107 17.84 -10.83 -2.89
N GLY A 108 17.99 -9.96 -1.89
CA GLY A 108 19.15 -9.08 -1.70
C GLY A 108 19.29 -7.93 -2.69
N ALA A 109 18.34 -7.73 -3.62
CA ALA A 109 18.47 -6.71 -4.66
C ALA A 109 18.10 -5.28 -4.20
N THR A 110 17.38 -5.12 -3.08
CA THR A 110 16.88 -3.84 -2.59
C THR A 110 16.55 -3.84 -1.09
N THR A 111 16.00 -2.73 -0.57
CA THR A 111 15.61 -2.60 0.84
C THR A 111 14.53 -3.63 1.20
N ASN A 112 14.82 -4.44 2.22
CA ASN A 112 13.97 -5.52 2.73
C ASN A 112 13.61 -6.58 1.68
N SER A 113 14.53 -6.88 0.75
CA SER A 113 14.38 -7.98 -0.22
C SER A 113 15.25 -9.19 0.03
#